data_AF-A0A2V6EZM0-F1
#
_entry.id   AF-A0A2V6EZM0-F1
#
_cell.length_a   1.000
_cell.length_b   1.000
_cell.length_c   1.000
_cell.angle_alpha   90.00
_cell.angle_beta   90.00
_cell.angle_gamma   90.00
#
_symmetry.space_group_name_H-M   'P 1'
#
loop_
_entity.id
_entity.type
_entity.pdbx_description
1 polymer ?
#
loop_
_entity_poly.entity_id
_entity_poly.type
_entity_poly.pdbx_seq_one_letter_code
_entity_poly.pdbx_strand_id
1 'polypeptide(L)'
;MRLRLPLLIAILSVASSTAGASLPEQTVWSGLIIATNSPPTEPTPAEVTQIEGTLRKLFGYSQFQLIGEARKTLKTGEEDWLATSKYFSLHVDSRGEKADAYVLNLKLF
;
A
#
# COMPACT_ATOMS: atom_id res chain seq x y z
N MET A 1 10.20 -7.42 32.58
CA MET A 1 8.96 -6.88 31.98
C MET A 1 8.94 -7.25 30.51
N ARG A 2 7.95 -8.03 30.05
CA ARG A 2 7.80 -8.36 28.62
C ARG A 2 7.01 -7.22 27.97
N LEU A 3 7.70 -6.34 27.25
CA LEU A 3 7.06 -5.26 26.50
C LEU A 3 6.36 -5.90 25.29
N ARG A 4 5.05 -6.11 25.39
CA ARG A 4 4.21 -6.54 24.26
C ARG A 4 4.08 -5.36 23.32
N LEU A 5 4.91 -5.33 22.28
CA LEU A 5 4.87 -4.34 21.21
C LEU A 5 3.60 -4.60 20.37
N PRO A 6 2.65 -3.65 20.26
CA PRO A 6 1.52 -3.83 19.36
C PRO A 6 2.02 -3.69 17.91
N LEU A 7 1.98 -4.78 17.16
CA LEU A 7 2.23 -4.80 15.71
C LEU A 7 1.03 -4.12 15.04
N LEU A 8 1.15 -2.83 14.74
CA LEU A 8 0.14 -2.10 13.97
C LEU A 8 0.46 -2.28 12.48
N ILE A 9 -0.36 -3.08 11.79
CA ILE A 9 -0.33 -3.23 10.33
C ILE A 9 -1.16 -2.08 9.76
N ALA A 10 -0.51 -1.07 9.20
CA ALA A 10 -1.17 0.00 8.46
C ALA A 10 -1.12 -0.34 6.96
N ILE A 11 -2.28 -0.39 6.30
CA ILE A 11 -2.39 -0.58 4.86
C ILE A 11 -2.68 0.79 4.25
N LEU A 12 -1.71 1.34 3.50
CA LEU A 12 -1.86 2.61 2.78
C LEU A 12 -1.84 2.34 1.28
N SER A 13 -2.97 2.61 0.61
CA SER A 13 -3.08 2.60 -0.86
C SER A 13 -3.01 4.04 -1.34
N VAL A 14 -1.99 4.40 -2.11
CA VAL A 14 -1.86 5.72 -2.75
C VAL A 14 -2.20 5.57 -4.23
N ALA A 15 -3.31 6.15 -4.66
CA ALA A 15 -3.70 6.25 -6.06
C ALA A 15 -3.35 7.66 -6.57
N SER A 16 -2.55 7.72 -7.63
CA SER A 16 -2.23 8.97 -8.33
C SER A 16 -3.07 9.04 -9.60
N SER A 17 -4.10 9.90 -9.64
CA SER A 17 -5.01 10.00 -10.78
C SER A 17 -4.72 11.27 -11.60
N THR A 18 -4.41 11.11 -12.90
CA THR A 18 -4.40 12.20 -13.88
C THR A 18 -5.71 12.18 -14.65
N ALA A 19 -6.53 13.23 -14.50
CA ALA A 19 -7.85 13.34 -15.14
C ALA A 19 -7.74 13.43 -16.68
N GLY A 20 -8.50 12.58 -17.38
CA GLY A 20 -8.67 12.65 -18.83
C GLY A 20 -9.47 11.47 -19.38
N ALA A 21 -10.45 11.74 -20.24
CA ALA A 21 -11.47 10.82 -20.75
C ALA A 21 -10.93 9.54 -21.44
N SER A 22 -11.74 8.48 -21.38
CA SER A 22 -11.41 7.05 -21.57
C SER A 22 -10.45 6.54 -20.50
N LEU A 23 -10.85 5.59 -19.64
CA LEU A 23 -9.97 5.04 -18.61
C LEU A 23 -8.69 4.55 -19.31
N PRO A 24 -7.57 5.28 -19.21
CA PRO A 24 -6.30 4.75 -19.67
C PRO A 24 -6.06 3.52 -18.80
N GLU A 25 -5.43 2.48 -19.33
CA GLU A 25 -4.99 1.34 -18.51
C GLU A 25 -4.21 1.86 -17.28
N GLN A 26 -4.89 1.95 -16.13
CA GLN A 26 -4.33 2.59 -14.94
C GLN A 26 -3.58 1.54 -14.15
N THR A 27 -2.25 1.56 -14.22
CA THR A 27 -1.45 0.61 -13.46
C THR A 27 -1.35 1.07 -12.01
N VAL A 28 -2.03 0.37 -11.12
CA VAL A 28 -1.97 0.57 -9.67
C VAL A 28 -0.89 -0.30 -9.07
N TRP A 29 -0.06 0.31 -8.23
CA TRP A 29 0.91 -0.37 -7.40
C TRP A 29 0.32 -0.60 -5.99
N SER A 30 0.50 -1.79 -5.46
CA SER A 30 0.15 -2.17 -4.10
C SER A 30 1.40 -2.66 -3.39
N GLY A 31 1.74 -2.08 -2.24
CA GLY A 31 2.89 -2.46 -1.44
C GLY A 31 2.50 -2.86 -0.02
N LEU A 32 3.14 -3.89 0.51
CA LEU A 32 3.07 -4.31 1.91
C LEU A 32 4.32 -3.81 2.62
N ILE A 33 4.13 -2.93 3.61
CA ILE A 33 5.23 -2.26 4.31
C ILE A 33 5.22 -2.64 5.78
N ILE A 34 6.36 -3.07 6.31
CA ILE A 34 6.63 -3.10 7.75
C ILE A 34 7.20 -1.73 8.13
N ALA A 35 6.56 -1.06 9.09
CA ALA A 35 6.99 0.23 9.60
C ALA A 35 7.50 0.10 11.05
N THR A 36 8.67 0.66 11.34
CA THR A 36 9.30 0.59 12.66
C THR A 36 9.88 1.94 13.10
N ASN A 37 10.12 2.08 14.41
CA ASN A 37 10.81 3.22 15.02
C ASN A 37 12.25 2.86 15.39
N SER A 38 12.98 2.33 14.41
CA SER A 38 14.39 1.97 14.54
C SER A 38 15.26 2.88 13.65
N PRO A 39 16.56 3.00 13.95
CA PRO A 39 17.51 3.63 13.04
C PRO A 39 17.43 2.94 11.67
N PRO A 40 17.37 3.71 10.56
CA PRO A 40 17.27 3.14 9.22
C PRO A 40 18.42 2.15 8.99
N THR A 41 18.09 0.86 8.94
CA THR A 41 19.07 -0.21 8.72
C THR A 41 19.23 -0.49 7.23
N GLU A 42 18.17 -0.24 6.46
CA GLU A 42 18.11 -0.42 5.01
C GLU A 42 17.56 0.85 4.36
N PRO A 43 17.99 1.18 3.13
CA PRO A 43 17.46 2.33 2.41
C PRO A 43 15.97 2.15 2.10
N THR A 44 15.20 3.23 2.18
CA THR A 44 13.78 3.23 1.80
C THR A 44 13.65 2.81 0.32
N PRO A 45 12.78 1.83 0.00
CA PRO A 45 12.51 1.43 -1.38
C PRO A 45 12.03 2.60 -2.22
N ALA A 46 12.43 2.67 -3.50
CA ALA A 46 12.17 3.82 -4.37
C ALA A 46 10.67 4.16 -4.51
N GLU A 47 9.82 3.12 -4.52
CA GLU A 47 8.36 3.21 -4.56
C GLU A 47 7.79 3.88 -3.30
N VAL A 48 8.45 3.70 -2.15
CA VAL A 48 8.03 4.24 -0.85
C VAL A 48 8.62 5.63 -0.60
N THR A 49 9.80 5.94 -1.16
CA THR A 49 10.48 7.23 -1.00
C THR A 49 9.58 8.42 -1.35
N GLN A 50 8.72 8.29 -2.36
CA GLN A 50 7.81 9.35 -2.79
C GLN A 50 6.72 9.66 -1.75
N ILE A 51 6.31 8.66 -0.95
CA ILE A 51 5.24 8.76 0.04
C ILE A 51 5.75 8.74 1.49
N GLU A 52 7.06 8.62 1.68
CA GLU A 52 7.72 8.48 2.98
C GLU A 52 7.36 9.62 3.94
N GLY A 53 7.41 10.87 3.46
CA GLY A 53 7.06 12.04 4.28
C GLY A 53 5.61 11.98 4.80
N THR A 54 4.69 11.54 3.95
CA THR A 54 3.28 11.34 4.31
C THR A 54 3.13 10.20 5.32
N LEU A 55 3.80 9.07 5.10
CA LEU A 55 3.80 7.92 6.01
C LEU A 55 4.33 8.30 7.41
N ARG A 56 5.45 9.03 7.47
CA ARG A 56 6.01 9.56 8.72
C ARG A 56 5.01 10.46 9.44
N LYS A 57 4.36 11.38 8.71
CA LYS A 57 3.42 12.34 9.29
C LYS A 57 2.13 11.68 9.80
N LEU A 58 1.61 10.68 9.09
CA LEU A 58 0.35 10.02 9.43
C LEU A 58 0.51 8.96 10.52
N PHE A 59 1.59 8.17 10.46
CA PHE A 59 1.77 6.99 11.32
C PHE A 59 2.90 7.13 12.35
N GLY A 60 3.78 8.13 12.21
CA GLY A 60 4.84 8.39 13.19
C GLY A 60 6.01 7.42 13.16
N TYR A 61 6.15 6.59 12.12
CA TYR A 61 7.25 5.63 11.97
C TYR A 61 8.45 6.23 11.23
N SER A 62 9.67 5.82 11.59
CA SER A 62 10.92 6.35 11.03
C SER A 62 11.61 5.46 9.99
N GLN A 63 11.22 4.19 9.89
CA GLN A 63 11.79 3.22 8.96
C GLN A 63 10.68 2.41 8.30
N PHE A 64 10.83 2.14 7.00
CA PHE A 64 9.86 1.41 6.17
C PHE A 64 10.57 0.33 5.37
N GLN A 65 10.10 -0.90 5.48
CA GLN A 65 10.60 -2.05 4.73
C GLN A 65 9.48 -2.61 3.85
N LEU A 66 9.69 -2.65 2.55
CA LEU A 66 8.76 -3.30 1.61
C LEU A 66 8.98 -4.82 1.66
N ILE A 67 7.95 -5.56 2.03
CA ILE A 67 8.00 -7.03 2.19
C ILE A 67 7.19 -7.80 1.15
N GLY A 68 6.39 -7.10 0.35
CA GLY A 68 5.63 -7.65 -0.76
C GLY A 68 5.10 -6.52 -1.62
N GLU A 69 4.97 -6.76 -2.92
CA GLU A 69 4.37 -5.81 -3.84
C GLU A 69 3.62 -6.51 -4.98
N ALA A 70 2.66 -5.80 -5.55
CA ALA A 70 1.96 -6.20 -6.75
C ALA A 70 1.68 -4.97 -7.62
N ARG A 71 1.70 -5.16 -8.94
CA ARG A 71 1.25 -4.15 -9.92
C ARG A 71 0.07 -4.74 -10.68
N LYS A 72 -1.02 -3.99 -10.77
CA LYS A 72 -2.22 -4.40 -11.49
C LYS A 72 -2.71 -3.27 -12.38
N THR A 73 -2.99 -3.61 -13.63
CA THR A 73 -3.62 -2.67 -14.58
C THR A 73 -5.12 -2.69 -14.38
N LEU A 74 -5.65 -1.59 -13.84
CA LEU A 74 -7.06 -1.31 -13.73
C LEU A 74 -7.66 -1.07 -15.12
N LYS A 75 -8.49 -2.00 -15.59
CA LYS A 75 -9.25 -1.91 -16.85
C LYS A 75 -10.66 -1.39 -16.62
N THR A 76 -11.29 -1.78 -15.52
CA THR A 76 -12.68 -1.43 -15.20
C THR A 76 -12.83 -0.73 -13.85
N GLY A 77 -11.77 -0.73 -13.02
CA GLY A 77 -11.85 -0.32 -11.62
C GLY A 77 -12.51 -1.37 -10.71
N GLU A 78 -12.97 -2.50 -11.26
CA GLU A 78 -13.49 -3.65 -10.54
C GLU A 78 -12.59 -4.85 -10.74
N GLU A 79 -11.68 -5.08 -9.80
CA GLU A 79 -10.62 -6.06 -9.95
C GLU A 79 -10.26 -6.71 -8.62
N ASP A 80 -9.93 -8.01 -8.73
CA ASP A 80 -9.52 -8.86 -7.63
C ASP A 80 -8.06 -9.27 -7.86
N TRP A 81 -7.18 -8.93 -6.91
CA TRP A 81 -5.81 -9.43 -6.91
C TRP A 81 -5.25 -9.69 -5.51
N LEU A 82 -4.21 -10.51 -5.47
CA LEU A 82 -3.50 -10.88 -4.26
C LEU A 82 -2.08 -10.29 -4.29
N ALA A 83 -1.76 -9.44 -3.30
CA ALA A 83 -0.41 -9.00 -3.03
C ALA A 83 0.21 -9.91 -1.97
N THR A 84 1.12 -10.79 -2.40
CA THR A 84 1.72 -11.82 -1.55
C THR A 84 3.05 -11.33 -0.98
N SER A 85 3.29 -11.59 0.31
CA SER A 85 4.59 -11.47 0.95
C SER A 85 5.04 -12.81 1.54
N LYS A 86 6.25 -12.84 2.10
CA LYS A 86 6.74 -13.99 2.87
C LYS A 86 5.88 -14.30 4.11
N TYR A 87 5.21 -13.30 4.68
CA TYR A 87 4.59 -13.38 6.01
C TYR A 87 3.07 -13.41 5.99
N PHE A 88 2.47 -12.75 5.00
CA PHE A 88 1.02 -12.63 4.83
C PHE A 88 0.66 -12.31 3.38
N SER A 89 -0.59 -12.55 3.03
CA SER A 89 -1.15 -12.20 1.73
C SER A 89 -2.26 -11.17 1.91
N LEU A 90 -2.21 -10.10 1.14
CA LEU A 90 -3.25 -9.08 1.11
C LEU A 90 -4.12 -9.28 -0.13
N HIS A 91 -5.37 -9.66 0.09
CA HIS A 91 -6.39 -9.65 -0.95
C HIS A 91 -6.95 -8.25 -1.09
N VAL A 92 -6.92 -7.74 -2.33
CA VAL A 92 -7.42 -6.42 -2.71
C VAL A 92 -8.56 -6.63 -3.71
N ASP A 93 -9.75 -6.23 -3.30
CA ASP A 93 -10.98 -6.31 -4.07
C ASP A 93 -11.49 -4.88 -4.33
N SER A 94 -11.22 -4.37 -5.52
CA SER A 94 -11.68 -3.05 -5.96
C SER A 94 -13.13 -3.12 -6.42
N ARG A 95 -13.98 -2.24 -5.91
CA ARG A 95 -15.44 -2.20 -6.15
C ARG A 95 -15.85 -1.00 -7.00
N GLY A 96 -14.97 -0.56 -7.88
CA GLY A 96 -15.17 0.60 -8.74
C GLY A 96 -14.82 1.93 -8.08
N GLU A 97 -15.05 3.00 -8.86
CA GLU A 97 -14.73 4.36 -8.47
C GLU A 97 -15.92 5.05 -7.78
N LYS A 98 -15.61 5.91 -6.82
CA LYS A 98 -16.57 6.82 -6.18
C LYS A 98 -15.90 8.15 -5.90
N ALA A 99 -16.35 9.21 -6.57
CA ALA A 99 -15.89 10.58 -6.39
C ALA A 99 -14.35 10.71 -6.47
N ASP A 100 -13.77 10.35 -7.61
CA ASP A 100 -12.32 10.42 -7.92
C ASP A 100 -11.42 9.53 -7.04
N ALA A 101 -11.99 8.54 -6.36
CA ALA A 101 -11.27 7.55 -5.56
C ALA A 101 -11.77 6.13 -5.85
N TYR A 102 -10.96 5.11 -5.52
CA TYR A 102 -11.36 3.71 -5.60
C TYR A 102 -11.94 3.21 -4.28
N VAL A 103 -13.03 2.44 -4.35
CA VAL A 103 -13.55 1.71 -3.19
C VAL A 103 -12.82 0.37 -3.10
N LEU A 104 -12.07 0.16 -2.03
CA LEU A 104 -11.27 -1.06 -1.83
C LEU A 104 -11.79 -1.87 -0.64
N ASN A 105 -11.99 -3.16 -0.85
CA ASN A 105 -12.13 -4.15 0.19
C ASN A 105 -10.80 -4.88 0.38
N LEU A 106 -10.31 -4.90 1.61
CA LEU A 106 -9.01 -5.45 1.96
C LEU A 106 -9.17 -6.61 2.93
N LYS A 107 -8.54 -7.74 2.65
CA LYS A 107 -8.46 -8.89 3.57
C LYS A 107 -7.03 -9.37 3.73
N LEU A 108 -6.60 -9.49 4.97
CA LEU A 108 -5.30 -10.04 5.33
C LEU A 108 -5.44 -11.54 5.61
N PHE A 109 -4.57 -12.35 5.02
CA PHE A 109 -4.46 -13.80 5.24
C PHE A 109 -3.08 -14.16 5.78
#